data_AF-A0A976M5R7-F1
#
_entry.id   AF-A0A976M5R7-F1
#
_cell.length_a   1.000
_cell.length_b   1.000
_cell.length_c   1.000
_cell.angle_alpha   90.00
_cell.angle_beta   90.00
_cell.angle_gamma   90.00
#
_symmetry.space_group_name_H-M   'P 1'
#
loop_
_entity.id
_entity.type
_entity.pdbx_description
1 polymer ?
#
loop_
_entity_poly.entity_id
_entity_poly.type
_entity_poly.pdbx_seq_one_letter_code
_entity_poly.pdbx_strand_id
1 'polypeptide(L)'
;MFRCLFRRTFSCTLNLETPSVINNQKNNKKSLLDAVNLTMPVLGMKNQEVEEELKSLGKELKSCVMFPETEKFVKTGLHDFRLNLIKSVLSDSSKINQMSQYILQTPSKLFRPSLSLLTHRLLQPSNSDIQRLIELCKSYELIHIGTLIHDDILDDSAMRRKVETLHLKFQIKSSVLVGDFLLAKSAKIAASLDSVSVIHRLSDTLKDLIEGEMFNVDLSDDMFKDYFKKIYLKTASLIANNMASVPIIYNDAGKPLLSDLKSVSYNRPVT
;
A
#
# COMPACT_ATOMS: atom_id res chain seq x y z
N MET A 1 -14.20 -9.69 9.73
CA MET A 1 -13.98 -8.22 9.70
C MET A 1 -12.97 -7.80 8.62
N PHE A 2 -11.72 -8.30 8.63
CA PHE A 2 -10.71 -8.09 7.55
C PHE A 2 -11.20 -8.48 6.15
N ARG A 3 -11.96 -9.58 6.01
CA ARG A 3 -12.57 -10.03 4.74
C ARG A 3 -13.57 -9.04 4.12
N CYS A 4 -14.28 -8.24 4.93
CA CYS A 4 -15.27 -7.28 4.44
C CYS A 4 -14.67 -5.92 4.11
N LEU A 5 -13.59 -5.57 4.80
CA LEU A 5 -12.84 -4.33 4.67
C LEU A 5 -12.16 -4.21 3.28
N PHE A 6 -11.70 -5.34 2.73
CA PHE A 6 -11.01 -5.40 1.43
C PHE A 6 -11.90 -4.96 0.23
N ARG A 7 -13.22 -5.14 0.32
CA ARG A 7 -14.15 -4.99 -0.82
C ARG A 7 -14.40 -3.53 -1.23
N ARG A 8 -14.43 -2.57 -0.30
CA ARG A 8 -14.93 -1.21 -0.60
C ARG A 8 -13.88 -0.12 -0.59
N THR A 9 -12.77 -0.27 0.13
CA THR A 9 -11.67 0.70 0.04
C THR A 9 -11.04 0.70 -1.34
N PHE A 10 -11.04 -0.44 -2.04
CA PHE A 10 -10.63 -0.54 -3.46
C PHE A 10 -11.60 0.13 -4.45
N SER A 11 -12.90 0.24 -4.10
CA SER A 11 -13.91 0.87 -4.96
C SER A 11 -14.08 2.37 -4.65
N CYS A 12 -13.83 2.81 -3.41
CA CYS A 12 -13.92 4.21 -3.01
C CYS A 12 -12.67 5.03 -3.34
N THR A 13 -11.48 4.42 -3.36
CA THR A 13 -10.25 5.11 -3.81
C THR A 13 -10.19 5.34 -5.31
N LEU A 14 -11.02 4.63 -6.08
CA LEU A 14 -11.24 4.89 -7.51
C LEU A 14 -12.11 6.12 -7.78
N ASN A 15 -12.84 6.66 -6.78
CA ASN A 15 -13.75 7.80 -6.96
C ASN A 15 -13.25 9.13 -6.38
N LEU A 16 -11.98 9.23 -5.98
CA LEU A 16 -11.34 10.53 -5.74
C LEU A 16 -10.86 11.12 -7.07
N GLU A 17 -11.78 11.25 -8.02
CA GLU A 17 -11.59 11.96 -9.30
C GLU A 17 -11.84 13.47 -9.07
N THR A 18 -11.01 14.29 -9.71
CA THR A 18 -11.14 15.75 -9.71
C THR A 18 -12.46 16.21 -10.37
N PRO A 19 -12.98 17.42 -10.06
CA PRO A 19 -14.32 17.85 -10.49
C PRO A 19 -14.53 18.11 -12.00
N SER A 20 -13.63 17.71 -12.90
CA SER A 20 -13.66 18.13 -14.31
C SER A 20 -13.77 17.02 -15.37
N VAL A 21 -14.02 15.76 -14.99
CA VAL A 21 -14.25 14.69 -15.98
C VAL A 21 -15.50 13.88 -15.61
N ILE A 22 -16.63 14.58 -15.48
CA ILE A 22 -17.95 13.94 -15.46
C ILE A 22 -18.42 13.84 -16.91
N ASN A 23 -18.11 12.72 -17.57
CA ASN A 23 -19.03 12.00 -18.44
C ASN A 23 -18.30 10.79 -19.04
N ASN A 24 -18.82 9.59 -18.73
CA ASN A 24 -18.52 8.26 -19.32
C ASN A 24 -17.80 7.22 -18.45
N GLN A 25 -18.19 7.04 -17.18
CA GLN A 25 -17.94 5.75 -16.51
C GLN A 25 -19.20 5.22 -15.81
N LYS A 26 -20.02 4.50 -16.57
CA LYS A 26 -20.93 3.49 -16.01
C LYS A 26 -20.08 2.29 -15.58
N ASN A 27 -20.35 1.80 -14.36
CA ASN A 27 -19.99 0.47 -13.82
C ASN A 27 -18.52 0.19 -13.44
N ASN A 28 -18.15 0.47 -12.18
CA ASN A 28 -16.97 -0.10 -11.52
C ASN A 28 -17.30 -0.76 -10.17
N LYS A 29 -18.34 -1.61 -10.15
CA LYS A 29 -18.75 -2.40 -8.96
C LYS A 29 -18.03 -3.77 -8.82
N LYS A 30 -17.05 -4.10 -9.65
CA LYS A 30 -16.42 -5.43 -9.67
C LYS A 30 -14.90 -5.34 -9.92
N SER A 31 -14.07 -5.58 -8.93
CA SER A 31 -12.61 -5.69 -9.15
C SER A 31 -11.96 -6.90 -8.47
N LEU A 32 -12.42 -7.27 -7.27
CA LEU A 32 -11.90 -8.45 -6.56
C LEU A 32 -12.57 -9.76 -6.99
N LEU A 33 -13.88 -9.77 -7.18
CA LEU A 33 -14.58 -10.96 -7.66
C LEU A 33 -14.15 -11.30 -9.10
N ASP A 34 -13.92 -10.27 -9.92
CA ASP A 34 -13.41 -10.44 -11.28
C ASP A 34 -11.94 -10.87 -11.26
N ALA A 35 -11.11 -10.36 -10.34
CA ALA A 35 -9.75 -10.87 -10.15
C ALA A 35 -9.74 -12.36 -9.73
N VAL A 36 -10.59 -12.75 -8.77
CA VAL A 36 -10.77 -14.16 -8.39
C VAL A 36 -11.19 -14.99 -9.61
N ASN A 37 -12.20 -14.53 -10.35
CA ASN A 37 -12.67 -15.20 -11.57
C ASN A 37 -11.61 -15.28 -12.68
N LEU A 38 -10.70 -14.31 -12.77
CA LEU A 38 -9.57 -14.30 -13.71
C LEU A 38 -8.46 -15.26 -13.28
N THR A 39 -8.29 -15.49 -11.97
CA THR A 39 -7.35 -16.48 -11.42
C THR A 39 -7.89 -17.90 -11.38
N MET A 40 -9.22 -18.09 -11.36
CA MET A 40 -9.86 -19.42 -11.35
C MET A 40 -9.35 -20.37 -12.44
N PRO A 41 -9.15 -19.95 -13.71
CA PRO A 41 -8.62 -20.84 -14.75
C PRO A 41 -7.14 -21.21 -14.56
N VAL A 42 -6.35 -20.33 -13.93
CA VAL A 42 -4.91 -20.50 -13.73
C VAL A 42 -4.63 -21.38 -12.50
N LEU A 43 -5.36 -21.17 -11.41
CA LEU A 43 -5.22 -21.93 -10.16
C LEU A 43 -6.08 -23.21 -10.14
N GLY A 44 -7.15 -23.26 -10.93
CA GLY A 44 -8.06 -24.39 -11.07
C GLY A 44 -7.61 -25.48 -12.04
N MET A 45 -6.36 -25.44 -12.53
CA MET A 45 -5.82 -26.55 -13.31
C MET A 45 -5.62 -27.78 -12.41
N LYS A 46 -6.62 -28.68 -12.42
CA LYS A 46 -6.62 -30.03 -11.80
C LYS A 46 -6.66 -30.11 -10.26
N ASN A 47 -7.12 -29.09 -9.54
CA ASN A 47 -7.26 -29.18 -8.08
C ASN A 47 -8.67 -28.77 -7.61
N GLN A 48 -9.50 -29.77 -7.27
CA GLN A 48 -10.90 -29.58 -6.84
C GLN A 48 -11.01 -28.84 -5.49
N GLU A 49 -10.05 -29.03 -4.57
CA GLU A 49 -10.03 -28.34 -3.27
C GLU A 49 -9.85 -26.83 -3.45
N VAL A 50 -8.92 -26.41 -4.32
CA VAL A 50 -8.66 -25.00 -4.62
C VAL A 50 -9.90 -24.33 -5.23
N GLU A 51 -10.63 -25.05 -6.07
CA GLU A 51 -11.85 -24.53 -6.70
C GLU A 51 -12.98 -24.31 -5.69
N GLU A 52 -13.15 -25.23 -4.75
CA GLU A 52 -14.14 -25.12 -3.66
C GLU A 52 -13.80 -23.99 -2.69
N GLU A 53 -12.52 -23.84 -2.31
CA GLU A 53 -12.06 -22.73 -1.47
C GLU A 53 -12.30 -21.37 -2.13
N LEU A 54 -11.98 -21.22 -3.42
CA LEU A 54 -12.19 -19.97 -4.15
C LEU A 54 -13.69 -19.63 -4.30
N LYS A 55 -14.55 -20.64 -4.54
CA LYS A 55 -16.01 -20.48 -4.57
C LYS A 55 -16.57 -20.07 -3.20
N SER A 56 -16.10 -20.71 -2.14
CA SER A 56 -16.44 -20.38 -0.74
C SER A 56 -16.05 -18.94 -0.42
N LEU A 57 -14.81 -18.55 -0.74
CA LEU A 57 -14.30 -17.19 -0.56
C LEU A 57 -15.14 -16.17 -1.35
N GLY A 58 -15.52 -16.51 -2.60
CA GLY A 58 -16.40 -15.67 -3.42
C GLY A 58 -17.79 -15.45 -2.80
N LYS A 59 -18.35 -16.46 -2.11
CA LYS A 59 -19.64 -16.38 -1.42
C LYS A 59 -19.54 -15.52 -0.15
N GLU A 60 -18.49 -15.70 0.64
CA GLU A 60 -18.21 -14.86 1.82
C GLU A 60 -17.95 -13.40 1.45
N LEU A 61 -17.22 -13.14 0.36
CA LEU A 61 -16.97 -11.79 -0.12
C LEU A 61 -18.27 -11.08 -0.54
N LYS A 62 -19.27 -11.83 -1.03
CA LYS A 62 -20.59 -11.28 -1.37
C LYS A 62 -21.41 -10.89 -0.14
N SER A 63 -21.35 -11.68 0.94
CA SER A 63 -22.12 -11.44 2.18
C SER A 63 -21.54 -10.35 3.08
N CYS A 64 -20.29 -9.97 2.87
CA CYS A 64 -19.62 -8.93 3.61
C CYS A 64 -20.24 -7.53 3.43
N VAL A 65 -20.76 -6.96 4.52
CA VAL A 65 -21.26 -5.58 4.60
C VAL A 65 -20.31 -4.73 5.45
N MET A 66 -19.92 -3.57 4.93
CA MET A 66 -19.18 -2.55 5.69
C MET A 66 -20.16 -1.65 6.43
N PHE A 67 -19.91 -1.41 7.72
CA PHE A 67 -20.72 -0.49 8.53
C PHE A 67 -20.60 0.94 7.98
N PRO A 68 -21.72 1.67 7.75
CA PRO A 68 -21.72 3.01 7.14
C PRO A 68 -20.80 4.01 7.84
N GLU A 69 -20.69 3.94 9.17
CA GLU A 69 -19.86 4.82 10.00
C GLU A 69 -18.36 4.61 9.70
N THR A 70 -17.96 3.34 9.51
CA THR A 70 -16.57 3.01 9.20
C THR A 70 -16.22 3.42 7.77
N GLU A 71 -17.16 3.25 6.82
CA GLU A 71 -16.97 3.72 5.45
C GLU A 71 -16.80 5.25 5.40
N LYS A 72 -17.63 5.99 6.15
CA LYS A 72 -17.50 7.45 6.27
C LYS A 72 -16.15 7.85 6.85
N PHE A 73 -15.74 7.22 7.95
CA PHE A 73 -14.45 7.50 8.59
C PHE A 73 -13.27 7.33 7.63
N VAL A 74 -13.21 6.20 6.91
CA VAL A 74 -12.11 5.93 5.98
C VAL A 74 -12.10 6.93 4.83
N LYS A 75 -13.28 7.28 4.27
CA LYS A 75 -13.36 8.28 3.19
C LYS A 75 -12.84 9.64 3.63
N THR A 76 -13.26 10.12 4.79
CA THR A 76 -12.78 11.39 5.36
C THR A 76 -11.27 11.31 5.64
N GLY A 77 -10.81 10.25 6.33
CA GLY A 77 -9.40 10.07 6.64
C GLY A 77 -8.50 9.98 5.41
N LEU A 78 -8.95 9.35 4.33
CA LEU A 78 -8.21 9.29 3.06
C LEU A 78 -8.17 10.63 2.32
N HIS A 79 -9.25 11.41 2.39
CA HIS A 79 -9.28 12.76 1.82
C HIS A 79 -8.25 13.66 2.52
N ASP A 80 -8.29 13.68 3.85
CA ASP A 80 -7.34 14.46 4.67
C ASP A 80 -5.92 13.97 4.46
N PHE A 81 -5.71 12.65 4.41
CA PHE A 81 -4.43 12.04 4.10
C PHE A 81 -3.86 12.55 2.77
N ARG A 82 -4.67 12.56 1.69
CA ARG A 82 -4.21 12.98 0.36
C ARG A 82 -3.76 14.43 0.34
N LEU A 83 -4.49 15.32 0.99
CA LEU A 83 -4.12 16.73 1.12
C LEU A 83 -2.81 16.91 1.89
N ASN A 84 -2.64 16.17 2.99
CA ASN A 84 -1.43 16.22 3.80
C ASN A 84 -0.22 15.59 3.09
N LEU A 85 -0.42 14.54 2.29
CA LEU A 85 0.64 13.91 1.49
C LEU A 85 1.25 14.90 0.49
N ILE A 86 0.42 15.63 -0.25
CA ILE A 86 0.87 16.65 -1.22
C ILE A 86 1.67 17.75 -0.53
N LYS A 87 1.24 18.20 0.65
CA LYS A 87 1.98 19.21 1.42
C LYS A 87 3.34 18.70 1.92
N SER A 88 3.44 17.40 2.24
CA SER A 88 4.65 16.84 2.85
C SER A 88 5.85 16.76 1.90
N VAL A 89 5.60 16.70 0.58
CA VAL A 89 6.65 16.60 -0.45
C VAL A 89 7.18 17.95 -0.94
N LEU A 90 6.71 19.06 -0.37
CA LEU A 90 7.23 20.39 -0.72
C LEU A 90 8.72 20.52 -0.37
N SER A 91 9.43 21.20 -1.26
CA SER A 91 10.88 21.45 -1.26
C SER A 91 11.15 22.89 -1.68
N ASP A 92 12.34 23.40 -1.35
CA ASP A 92 12.81 24.71 -1.84
C ASP A 92 13.10 24.68 -3.34
N SER A 93 13.33 23.48 -3.90
CA SER A 93 13.53 23.30 -5.34
C SER A 93 12.20 23.23 -6.09
N SER A 94 11.97 24.19 -6.99
CA SER A 94 10.83 24.21 -7.90
C SER A 94 10.74 22.95 -8.78
N LYS A 95 11.88 22.42 -9.21
CA LYS A 95 11.96 21.20 -10.03
C LYS A 95 11.48 19.97 -9.26
N ILE A 96 11.90 19.81 -8.00
CA ILE A 96 11.43 18.71 -7.14
C ILE A 96 9.92 18.84 -6.90
N ASN A 97 9.43 20.05 -6.66
CA ASN A 97 7.99 20.28 -6.47
C ASN A 97 7.17 19.90 -7.70
N GLN A 98 7.61 20.31 -8.89
CA GLN A 98 6.94 19.99 -10.15
C GLN A 98 6.87 18.48 -10.38
N MET A 99 7.99 17.78 -10.20
CA MET A 99 8.06 16.32 -10.40
C MET A 99 7.26 15.55 -9.34
N SER A 100 7.33 15.97 -8.07
CA SER A 100 6.58 15.35 -6.97
C SER A 100 5.07 15.57 -7.12
N GLN A 101 4.64 16.75 -7.57
CA GLN A 101 3.23 17.01 -7.87
C GLN A 101 2.74 16.15 -9.03
N TYR A 102 3.55 16.01 -10.08
CA TYR A 102 3.19 15.19 -11.23
C TYR A 102 2.92 13.73 -10.84
N ILE A 103 3.82 13.10 -10.07
CA ILE A 103 3.62 11.72 -9.64
C ILE A 103 2.43 11.57 -8.68
N LEU A 104 2.21 12.52 -7.77
CA LEU A 104 1.10 12.49 -6.80
C LEU A 104 -0.29 12.77 -7.43
N GLN A 105 -0.33 13.41 -8.59
CA GLN A 105 -1.58 13.59 -9.36
C GLN A 105 -2.03 12.28 -10.02
N THR A 106 -1.13 11.32 -10.21
CA THR A 106 -1.46 10.01 -10.78
C THR A 106 -2.47 9.30 -9.87
N PRO A 107 -3.62 8.82 -10.39
CA PRO A 107 -4.64 8.16 -9.58
C PRO A 107 -4.04 7.02 -8.76
N SER A 108 -4.21 7.03 -7.43
CA SER A 108 -3.75 5.97 -6.52
C SER A 108 -4.92 5.34 -5.79
N LYS A 109 -4.82 4.02 -5.60
CA LYS A 109 -5.80 3.24 -4.83
C LYS A 109 -5.64 3.43 -3.32
N LEU A 110 -4.64 4.18 -2.86
CA LEU A 110 -4.38 4.49 -1.43
C LEU A 110 -4.65 3.30 -0.49
N PHE A 111 -4.20 2.12 -0.91
CA PHE A 111 -4.59 0.86 -0.29
C PHE A 111 -3.93 0.67 1.08
N ARG A 112 -2.67 1.08 1.22
CA ARG A 112 -1.93 1.03 2.50
C ARG A 112 -2.54 1.95 3.56
N PRO A 113 -2.74 3.26 3.31
CA PRO A 113 -3.35 4.14 4.31
C PRO A 113 -4.78 3.72 4.66
N SER A 114 -5.51 3.13 3.70
CA SER A 114 -6.81 2.50 3.95
C SER A 114 -6.74 1.41 5.01
N LEU A 115 -5.78 0.48 4.88
CA LEU A 115 -5.58 -0.59 5.86
C LEU A 115 -5.17 -0.05 7.23
N SER A 116 -4.33 1.00 7.28
CA SER A 116 -3.92 1.62 8.54
C SER A 116 -5.08 2.30 9.26
N LEU A 117 -5.93 3.05 8.53
CA LEU A 117 -7.15 3.67 9.07
C LEU A 117 -8.13 2.63 9.63
N LEU A 118 -8.25 1.50 8.95
CA LEU A 118 -9.09 0.41 9.40
C LEU A 118 -8.52 -0.28 10.62
N THR A 119 -7.20 -0.48 10.66
CA THR A 119 -6.50 -1.01 11.82
C THR A 119 -6.70 -0.08 13.02
N HIS A 120 -6.56 1.23 12.84
CA HIS A 120 -6.88 2.21 13.88
C HIS A 120 -8.31 2.05 14.40
N ARG A 121 -9.31 1.90 13.53
CA ARG A 121 -10.70 1.67 13.97
C ARG A 121 -10.88 0.38 14.77
N LEU A 122 -10.16 -0.67 14.41
CA LEU A 122 -10.21 -1.95 15.14
C LEU A 122 -9.58 -1.85 16.54
N LEU A 123 -8.49 -1.08 16.66
CA LEU A 123 -7.78 -0.91 17.93
C LEU A 123 -8.45 0.10 18.88
N GLN A 124 -9.41 0.90 18.38
CA GLN A 124 -10.13 1.95 19.13
C GLN A 124 -9.22 2.85 20.00
N PRO A 125 -8.13 3.41 19.44
CA PRO A 125 -7.25 4.31 20.17
C PRO A 125 -7.91 5.69 20.37
N SER A 126 -7.23 6.59 21.08
CA SER A 126 -7.74 7.95 21.29
C SER A 126 -7.83 8.70 19.95
N ASN A 127 -8.81 9.60 19.84
CA ASN A 127 -8.91 10.50 18.68
C ASN A 127 -7.66 11.38 18.50
N SER A 128 -6.90 11.64 19.57
CA SER A 128 -5.61 12.36 19.51
C SER A 128 -4.56 11.63 18.68
N ASP A 129 -4.68 10.31 18.54
CA ASP A 129 -3.67 9.47 17.89
C ASP A 129 -3.81 9.43 16.36
N ILE A 130 -4.90 9.99 15.83
CA ILE A 130 -5.16 10.03 14.38
C ILE A 130 -4.07 10.79 13.63
N GLN A 131 -3.50 11.85 14.22
CA GLN A 131 -2.45 12.63 13.58
C GLN A 131 -1.17 11.81 13.41
N ARG A 132 -0.74 11.09 14.47
CA ARG A 132 0.40 10.17 14.42
C ARG A 132 0.18 9.06 13.38
N LEU A 133 -1.04 8.54 13.27
CA LEU A 133 -1.41 7.58 12.23
C LEU A 133 -1.26 8.17 10.82
N ILE A 134 -1.71 9.41 10.60
CA ILE A 134 -1.59 10.05 9.29
C ILE A 134 -0.11 10.27 8.92
N GLU A 135 0.74 10.68 9.86
CA GLU A 135 2.19 10.76 9.64
C GLU A 135 2.79 9.39 9.28
N LEU A 136 2.44 8.33 10.02
CA LEU A 136 2.86 6.96 9.71
C LEU A 136 2.42 6.53 8.29
N CYS A 137 1.16 6.75 7.95
CA CYS A 137 0.62 6.47 6.62
C CYS A 137 1.40 7.21 5.52
N LYS A 138 1.78 8.47 5.77
CA LYS A 138 2.51 9.28 4.78
C LYS A 138 3.88 8.70 4.54
N SER A 139 4.59 8.35 5.60
CA SER A 139 5.90 7.71 5.50
C SER A 139 5.85 6.45 4.63
N TYR A 140 4.92 5.52 4.91
CA TYR A 140 4.81 4.28 4.13
C TYR A 140 4.33 4.49 2.68
N GLU A 141 3.42 5.44 2.42
CA GLU A 141 2.99 5.73 1.05
C GLU A 141 4.09 6.45 0.25
N LEU A 142 4.92 7.28 0.88
CA LEU A 142 6.09 7.88 0.23
C LEU A 142 7.14 6.84 -0.15
N ILE A 143 7.35 5.80 0.67
CA ILE A 143 8.18 4.65 0.28
C ILE A 143 7.59 4.01 -0.96
N HIS A 144 6.28 3.71 -0.95
CA HIS A 144 5.63 3.10 -2.09
C HIS A 144 5.78 3.92 -3.38
N ILE A 145 5.62 5.25 -3.31
CA ILE A 145 5.74 6.12 -4.47
C ILE A 145 7.21 6.21 -4.92
N GLY A 146 8.15 6.33 -3.98
CA GLY A 146 9.58 6.37 -4.28
C GLY A 146 10.04 5.11 -5.02
N THR A 147 9.67 3.92 -4.51
CA THR A 147 10.02 2.66 -5.18
C THR A 147 9.32 2.51 -6.52
N LEU A 148 8.07 2.97 -6.68
CA LEU A 148 7.42 2.95 -8.00
C LEU A 148 8.17 3.76 -9.06
N ILE A 149 8.75 4.91 -8.69
CA ILE A 149 9.55 5.73 -9.60
C ILE A 149 10.83 4.98 -10.00
N HIS A 150 11.48 4.32 -9.05
CA HIS A 150 12.67 3.52 -9.33
C HIS A 150 12.33 2.28 -10.18
N ASP A 151 11.25 1.57 -9.87
CA ASP A 151 10.73 0.44 -10.67
C ASP A 151 10.42 0.88 -12.11
N ASP A 152 9.80 2.06 -12.32
CA ASP A 152 9.54 2.58 -13.68
C ASP A 152 10.82 2.63 -14.52
N ILE A 153 11.94 3.00 -13.90
CA ILE A 153 13.24 3.18 -14.55
C ILE A 153 13.90 1.82 -14.78
N LEU A 154 13.87 0.94 -13.77
CA LEU A 154 14.47 -0.39 -13.88
C LEU A 154 13.74 -1.27 -14.91
N ASP A 155 12.42 -1.11 -15.03
CA ASP A 155 11.57 -1.87 -15.96
C ASP A 155 11.43 -1.21 -17.34
N ASP A 156 12.09 -0.08 -17.62
CA ASP A 156 11.90 0.74 -18.84
C ASP A 156 10.41 1.01 -19.18
N SER A 157 9.60 1.23 -18.13
CA SER A 157 8.15 1.37 -18.27
C SER A 157 7.78 2.69 -18.95
N ALA A 158 7.11 2.66 -20.10
CA ALA A 158 6.65 3.88 -20.75
C ALA A 158 5.44 4.54 -20.07
N MET A 159 4.55 3.74 -19.47
CA MET A 159 3.27 4.21 -18.92
C MET A 159 2.97 3.59 -17.56
N ARG A 160 2.37 4.38 -16.67
CA ARG A 160 1.86 3.97 -15.36
C ARG A 160 0.45 4.50 -15.19
N ARG A 161 -0.53 3.60 -15.06
CA ARG A 161 -1.96 3.95 -14.91
C ARG A 161 -2.47 4.93 -15.99
N LYS A 162 -2.05 4.71 -17.24
CA LYS A 162 -2.35 5.56 -18.43
C LYS A 162 -1.70 6.95 -18.41
N VAL A 163 -0.76 7.19 -17.51
CA VAL A 163 0.05 8.42 -17.43
C VAL A 163 1.49 8.08 -17.82
N GLU A 164 2.16 8.97 -18.53
CA GLU A 164 3.57 8.83 -18.89
C GLU A 164 4.45 8.74 -17.62
N THR A 165 5.46 7.87 -17.64
CA THR A 165 6.36 7.70 -16.49
C THR A 165 7.31 8.90 -16.33
N LEU A 166 7.76 9.12 -15.09
CA LEU A 166 8.52 10.31 -14.73
C LEU A 166 9.83 10.43 -15.53
N HIS A 167 10.50 9.31 -15.79
CA HIS A 167 11.79 9.28 -16.49
C HIS A 167 11.68 9.62 -17.98
N LEU A 168 10.57 9.27 -18.64
CA LEU A 168 10.29 9.69 -20.01
C LEU A 168 9.92 11.17 -20.08
N LYS A 169 9.08 11.64 -19.14
CA LYS A 169 8.64 13.03 -19.13
C LYS A 169 9.74 14.04 -18.82
N PHE A 170 10.65 13.69 -17.92
CA PHE A 170 11.67 14.62 -17.42
C PHE A 170 13.09 14.22 -17.82
N GLN A 171 13.60 13.11 -17.26
CA GLN A 171 14.90 12.48 -17.52
C GLN A 171 15.17 11.45 -16.42
N ILE A 172 15.84 10.34 -16.76
CA ILE A 172 16.23 9.29 -15.81
C ILE A 172 16.91 9.85 -14.56
N LYS A 173 17.98 10.66 -14.72
CA LYS A 173 18.73 11.22 -13.59
C LYS A 173 17.87 12.04 -12.64
N SER A 174 16.95 12.84 -13.16
CA SER A 174 16.07 13.66 -12.31
C SER A 174 15.03 12.79 -11.59
N SER A 175 14.54 11.74 -12.25
CA SER A 175 13.56 10.81 -11.67
C SER A 175 14.15 9.97 -10.54
N VAL A 176 15.38 9.46 -10.69
CA VAL A 176 16.09 8.76 -9.60
C VAL A 176 16.17 9.65 -8.35
N LEU A 177 16.63 10.89 -8.52
CA LEU A 177 16.78 11.84 -7.41
C LEU A 177 15.46 12.22 -6.76
N VAL A 178 14.36 12.28 -7.52
CA VAL A 178 13.02 12.51 -6.94
C VAL A 178 12.57 11.29 -6.15
N GLY A 179 12.84 10.07 -6.62
CA GLY A 179 12.62 8.86 -5.82
C GLY A 179 13.38 8.91 -4.50
N ASP A 180 14.67 9.22 -4.53
CA ASP A 180 15.52 9.35 -3.33
C ASP A 180 15.01 10.43 -2.38
N PHE A 181 14.57 11.56 -2.91
CA PHE A 181 13.97 12.63 -2.13
C PHE A 181 12.69 12.18 -1.41
N LEU A 182 11.82 11.41 -2.05
CA LEU A 182 10.61 10.87 -1.41
C LEU A 182 10.95 9.85 -0.32
N LEU A 183 11.96 9.00 -0.53
CA LEU A 183 12.47 8.08 0.50
C LEU A 183 13.05 8.85 1.70
N ALA A 184 13.84 9.91 1.46
CA ALA A 184 14.37 10.76 2.52
C ALA A 184 13.27 11.47 3.31
N LYS A 185 12.23 11.98 2.62
CA LYS A 185 11.04 12.57 3.27
C LYS A 185 10.29 11.54 4.10
N SER A 186 10.14 10.31 3.60
CA SER A 186 9.55 9.22 4.35
C SER A 186 10.29 8.95 5.67
N ALA A 187 11.62 8.83 5.61
CA ALA A 187 12.45 8.59 6.78
C ALA A 187 12.33 9.75 7.79
N LYS A 188 12.34 11.01 7.33
CA LYS A 188 12.14 12.19 8.18
C LYS A 188 10.79 12.17 8.90
N ILE A 189 9.72 11.83 8.19
CA ILE A 189 8.38 11.73 8.78
C ILE A 189 8.34 10.60 9.82
N ALA A 190 8.90 9.44 9.51
CA ALA A 190 8.97 8.34 10.47
C ALA A 190 9.77 8.70 11.72
N ALA A 191 10.86 9.45 11.57
CA ALA A 191 11.67 9.91 12.71
C ALA A 191 10.87 10.86 13.61
N SER A 192 10.01 11.71 13.03
CA SER A 192 9.14 12.61 13.81
C SER A 192 8.04 11.91 14.62
N LEU A 193 7.86 10.59 14.45
CA LEU A 193 6.97 9.80 15.30
C LEU A 193 7.61 9.45 16.65
N ASP A 194 8.90 9.73 16.81
CA ASP A 194 9.71 9.49 18.01
C ASP A 194 9.64 8.04 18.50
N SER A 195 9.56 7.08 17.57
CA SER A 195 9.50 5.66 17.88
C SER A 195 10.58 4.88 17.15
N VAL A 196 11.59 4.43 17.90
CA VAL A 196 12.71 3.62 17.40
C VAL A 196 12.19 2.32 16.76
N SER A 197 11.14 1.73 17.34
CA SER A 197 10.47 0.54 16.81
C SER A 197 9.89 0.76 15.41
N VAL A 198 9.33 1.94 15.13
CA VAL A 198 8.83 2.29 13.79
C VAL A 198 9.97 2.47 12.80
N ILE A 199 11.07 3.12 13.22
CA ILE A 199 12.27 3.29 12.38
C ILE A 199 12.88 1.95 11.99
N HIS A 200 13.01 1.01 12.93
CA HIS A 200 13.50 -0.34 12.62
C HIS A 200 12.63 -1.04 11.57
N ARG A 201 11.31 -1.02 11.73
CA ARG A 201 10.38 -1.63 10.75
C ARG A 201 10.45 -0.99 9.38
N LEU A 202 10.61 0.33 9.34
CA LEU A 202 10.77 1.05 8.08
C LEU A 202 12.08 0.66 7.39
N SER A 203 13.17 0.56 8.16
CA SER A 203 14.46 0.10 7.64
C SER A 203 14.40 -1.33 7.12
N ASP A 204 13.77 -2.25 7.86
CA ASP A 204 13.55 -3.63 7.42
C ASP A 204 12.72 -3.70 6.15
N THR A 205 11.70 -2.84 6.05
CA THR A 205 10.88 -2.73 4.85
C THR A 205 11.70 -2.30 3.63
N LEU A 206 12.53 -1.26 3.76
CA LEU A 206 13.38 -0.81 2.64
C LEU A 206 14.38 -1.88 2.22
N LYS A 207 15.00 -2.55 3.19
CA LYS A 207 15.90 -3.69 2.95
C LYS A 207 15.17 -4.79 2.19
N ASP A 208 14.01 -5.24 2.67
CA ASP A 208 13.23 -6.29 2.03
C ASP A 208 12.82 -5.90 0.59
N LEU A 209 12.43 -4.65 0.34
CA LEU A 209 12.09 -4.17 -1.01
C LEU A 209 13.29 -4.22 -1.96
N ILE A 210 14.46 -3.77 -1.51
CA ILE A 210 15.71 -3.79 -2.30
C ILE A 210 16.15 -5.23 -2.56
N GLU A 211 16.16 -6.08 -1.53
CA GLU A 211 16.46 -7.51 -1.66
C GLU A 211 15.49 -8.19 -2.63
N GLY A 212 14.20 -7.87 -2.56
CA GLY A 212 13.17 -8.40 -3.44
C GLY A 212 13.32 -8.00 -4.90
N GLU A 213 13.82 -6.79 -5.16
CA GLU A 213 14.11 -6.31 -6.51
C GLU A 213 15.31 -7.05 -7.12
N MET A 214 16.35 -7.29 -6.31
CA MET A 214 17.53 -8.05 -6.73
C MET A 214 17.32 -9.56 -6.76
N PHE A 215 16.25 -10.06 -6.13
CA PHE A 215 15.97 -11.49 -6.03
C PHE A 215 15.46 -12.07 -7.35
N ASN A 216 16.16 -13.09 -7.85
CA ASN A 216 15.75 -13.86 -9.03
C ASN A 216 15.02 -15.13 -8.60
N VAL A 217 13.97 -15.49 -9.34
CA VAL A 217 13.26 -16.75 -9.12
C VAL A 217 13.93 -17.80 -9.98
N ASP A 218 14.53 -18.80 -9.35
CA ASP A 218 15.17 -19.90 -10.06
C ASP A 218 14.09 -20.87 -10.57
N LEU A 219 14.25 -21.31 -11.83
CA LEU A 219 13.37 -22.31 -12.46
C LEU A 219 13.74 -23.74 -11.99
N SER A 220 13.82 -23.92 -10.67
CA SER A 220 14.10 -25.20 -10.00
C SER A 220 12.82 -25.80 -9.39
N ASP A 221 12.93 -26.97 -8.76
CA ASP A 221 11.80 -27.60 -8.06
C ASP A 221 11.23 -26.73 -6.92
N ASP A 222 12.01 -25.78 -6.39
CA ASP A 222 11.60 -24.82 -5.34
C ASP A 222 11.03 -23.49 -5.88
N MET A 223 10.75 -23.39 -7.19
CA MET A 223 10.27 -22.17 -7.86
C MET A 223 9.07 -21.51 -7.13
N PHE A 224 8.13 -22.30 -6.60
CA PHE A 224 6.99 -21.75 -5.86
C PHE A 224 7.41 -21.03 -4.58
N LYS A 225 8.37 -21.58 -3.83
CA LYS A 225 8.89 -20.98 -2.60
C LYS A 225 9.60 -19.67 -2.90
N ASP A 226 10.44 -19.66 -3.93
CA ASP A 226 11.15 -18.46 -4.38
C ASP A 226 10.21 -17.40 -4.92
N TYR A 227 9.16 -17.80 -5.64
CA TYR A 227 8.11 -16.90 -6.09
C TYR A 227 7.37 -16.22 -4.92
N PHE A 228 6.95 -16.99 -3.91
CA PHE A 228 6.32 -16.42 -2.72
C PHE A 228 7.26 -15.52 -1.92
N LYS A 229 8.55 -15.88 -1.83
CA LYS A 229 9.57 -15.03 -1.24
C LYS A 229 9.71 -13.71 -1.99
N LYS A 230 9.77 -13.73 -3.33
CA LYS A 230 9.82 -12.52 -4.15
C LYS A 230 8.60 -11.62 -3.95
N ILE A 231 7.39 -12.19 -3.95
CA ILE A 231 6.15 -11.44 -3.68
C ILE A 231 6.17 -10.82 -2.28
N TYR A 232 6.65 -11.58 -1.28
CA TYR A 232 6.76 -11.06 0.07
C TYR A 232 7.68 -9.84 0.11
N LEU A 233 8.90 -9.99 -0.40
CA LEU A 233 9.94 -8.97 -0.37
C LEU A 233 9.52 -7.71 -1.14
N LYS A 234 9.05 -7.84 -2.39
CA LYS A 234 8.70 -6.71 -3.26
C LYS A 234 7.37 -6.04 -2.90
N THR A 235 6.45 -6.72 -2.21
CA THR A 235 5.08 -6.18 -1.98
C THR A 235 4.54 -6.38 -0.57
N ALA A 236 4.54 -7.60 -0.04
CA ALA A 236 3.85 -7.89 1.22
C ALA A 236 4.56 -7.29 2.44
N SER A 237 5.89 -7.21 2.43
CA SER A 237 6.75 -6.64 3.47
C SER A 237 6.31 -5.22 3.85
N LEU A 238 6.10 -4.37 2.85
CA LEU A 238 5.66 -2.98 3.02
C LEU A 238 4.26 -2.87 3.63
N ILE A 239 3.34 -3.75 3.25
CA ILE A 239 1.97 -3.77 3.79
C ILE A 239 1.99 -4.28 5.24
N ALA A 240 2.71 -5.38 5.50
CA ALA A 240 2.82 -6.01 6.80
C ALA A 240 3.44 -5.05 7.83
N ASN A 241 4.56 -4.42 7.49
CA ASN A 241 5.23 -3.47 8.38
C ASN A 241 4.42 -2.18 8.59
N ASN A 242 3.73 -1.68 7.57
CA ASN A 242 2.80 -0.56 7.72
C ASN A 242 1.75 -0.87 8.80
N MET A 243 1.05 -2.00 8.65
CA MET A 243 -0.01 -2.38 9.58
C MET A 243 0.53 -2.69 10.98
N ALA A 244 1.67 -3.36 11.07
CA ALA A 244 2.30 -3.68 12.36
C ALA A 244 2.80 -2.42 13.09
N SER A 245 3.09 -1.34 12.37
CA SER A 245 3.52 -0.06 12.97
C SER A 245 2.36 0.73 13.57
N VAL A 246 1.11 0.48 13.16
CA VAL A 246 -0.09 1.17 13.68
C VAL A 246 -0.27 1.01 15.20
N PRO A 247 -0.26 -0.20 15.79
CA PRO A 247 -0.35 -0.32 17.25
C PRO A 247 0.88 0.25 17.98
N ILE A 248 2.07 0.25 17.33
CA ILE A 248 3.32 0.70 17.94
C ILE A 248 3.29 2.20 18.19
N ILE A 249 2.81 3.00 17.24
CA ILE A 249 2.75 4.46 17.39
C ILE A 249 1.82 4.93 18.52
N TYR A 250 0.92 4.07 19.01
CA TYR A 250 0.03 4.33 20.14
C TYR A 250 0.60 3.88 21.49
N ASN A 251 1.61 3.00 21.47
CA ASN A 251 1.86 2.10 22.59
C ASN A 251 3.35 1.89 22.89
N ASP A 252 4.21 2.86 22.58
CA ASP A 252 5.55 2.96 23.17
C ASP A 252 5.51 3.05 24.72
N ALA A 253 4.31 3.02 25.34
CA ALA A 253 4.05 2.87 26.77
C ALA A 253 3.63 1.44 27.23
N GLY A 254 3.93 0.38 26.46
CA GLY A 254 4.01 -0.98 27.02
C GLY A 254 2.69 -1.71 27.33
N LYS A 255 1.57 -1.47 26.63
CA LYS A 255 0.37 -2.33 26.77
C LYS A 255 0.40 -3.53 25.81
N PRO A 256 -0.10 -4.71 26.21
CA PRO A 256 -0.10 -5.90 25.36
C PRO A 256 -1.29 -5.84 24.37
N LEU A 257 -1.09 -5.22 23.21
CA LEU A 257 -2.05 -5.29 22.08
C LEU A 257 -1.56 -6.25 20.97
N LEU A 258 -0.42 -6.91 21.18
CA LEU A 258 0.46 -7.43 20.14
C LEU A 258 0.33 -8.95 19.85
N SER A 259 -0.56 -9.71 20.51
CA SER A 259 -0.66 -11.16 20.24
C SER A 259 -1.28 -11.45 18.87
N ASP A 260 -2.32 -10.71 18.48
CA ASP A 260 -3.18 -11.13 17.37
C ASP A 260 -2.74 -10.55 16.02
N LEU A 261 -2.07 -9.39 16.01
CA LEU A 261 -1.51 -8.77 14.79
C LEU A 261 -0.10 -9.30 14.44
N LYS A 262 0.59 -9.99 15.36
CA LYS A 262 1.87 -10.63 15.06
C LYS A 262 1.73 -11.66 13.94
N SER A 263 0.65 -12.43 13.91
CA SER A 263 0.39 -13.45 12.87
C SER A 263 0.30 -12.85 11.45
N VAL A 264 -0.15 -11.61 11.32
CA VAL A 264 -0.26 -10.91 10.02
C VAL A 264 1.12 -10.42 9.52
N SER A 265 2.08 -10.21 10.44
CA SER A 265 3.41 -9.68 10.12
C SER A 265 4.51 -10.76 10.10
N TYR A 266 4.31 -11.89 10.80
CA TYR A 266 5.32 -12.95 10.98
C TYR A 266 5.30 -14.08 9.95
N ASN A 267 4.41 -14.06 8.95
CA ASN A 267 4.51 -14.97 7.80
C ASN A 267 5.61 -14.49 6.83
N ARG A 268 6.82 -14.26 7.34
CA ARG A 268 8.03 -14.27 6.53
C ARG A 268 8.15 -15.72 6.05
N PRO A 269 8.12 -16.02 4.75
CA PRO A 269 8.34 -17.38 4.29
C PRO A 269 9.69 -17.83 4.85
N VAL A 270 9.64 -18.81 5.75
CA VAL A 270 10.83 -19.33 6.42
C VAL A 270 11.69 -19.98 5.33
N THR A 271 12.96 -19.60 5.30
CA THR A 271 14.00 -20.21 4.47
C THR A 271 14.06 -21.71 4.63
#